data_AF-A0A948I4A7-F1
#
_entry.id   AF-A0A948I4A7-F1
#
_cell.length_a   1.000
_cell.length_b   1.000
_cell.length_c   1.000
_cell.angle_alpha   90.00
_cell.angle_beta   90.00
_cell.angle_gamma   90.00
#
_symmetry.space_group_name_H-M   'P 1'
#
loop_
_entity.id
_entity.type
_entity.pdbx_description
1 polymer ?
#
loop_
_entity_poly.entity_id
_entity_poly.type
_entity_poly.pdbx_seq_one_letter_code
_entity_poly.pdbx_strand_id
1 'polypeptide(L)' 'RMLGIGTKSVSMGQGLFVEGRCVARSIATVVCFDLEARKTIPVPQAVRETLTALSPQPTLIA' A
#
# COMPACT_ATOMS: atom_id res chain seq x y z
N ARG A 1 1.87 1.85 6.40
CA ARG A 1 2.03 3.08 5.59
C ARG A 1 2.16 2.73 4.12
N MET A 2 1.74 3.63 3.22
CA MET A 2 1.99 3.49 1.79
C MET A 2 3.45 3.78 1.45
N LEU A 3 4.02 3.00 0.53
CA LEU A 3 5.37 3.21 -0.03
C LEU A 3 5.31 3.65 -1.49
N GLY A 4 4.32 3.16 -2.24
CA GLY A 4 4.11 3.57 -3.63
C GLY A 4 2.87 2.91 -4.24
N ILE A 5 2.29 3.57 -5.24
CA ILE A 5 1.19 3.07 -6.06
C ILE A 5 1.65 3.09 -7.51
N GLY A 6 1.97 1.91 -8.05
CA GLY A 6 2.35 1.75 -9.46
C GLY A 6 1.15 1.68 -10.39
N THR A 7 1.38 1.27 -11.64
CA THR A 7 0.30 1.10 -12.63
C THR A 7 -0.59 -0.10 -12.28
N LYS A 8 0.01 -1.22 -11.87
CA LYS A 8 -0.69 -2.51 -11.61
C LYS A 8 -0.45 -3.07 -10.22
N SER A 9 0.28 -2.35 -9.37
CA SER A 9 0.68 -2.84 -8.06
C SER A 9 0.73 -1.72 -7.02
N VAL A 10 0.74 -2.14 -5.77
CA VAL A 10 0.81 -1.27 -4.60
C VAL A 10 1.84 -1.83 -3.63
N SER A 11 2.71 -0.99 -3.09
CA SER A 11 3.69 -1.38 -2.06
C SER A 11 3.39 -0.69 -0.74
N MET A 12 3.40 -1.47 0.34
CA MET A 12 3.04 -1.04 1.69
C MET A 12 4.10 -1.51 2.70
N GLY A 13 4.45 -0.62 3.63
CA GLY A 13 5.25 -0.96 4.80
C GLY A 13 4.33 -1.23 5.98
N GLN A 14 4.55 -2.33 6.69
CA GLN A 14 3.80 -2.70 7.89
C GLN A 14 4.75 -2.87 9.07
N GLY A 15 4.21 -2.68 10.27
CA GLY A 15 4.90 -2.93 11.52
C GLY A 15 3.96 -3.66 12.48
N LEU A 16 4.50 -4.64 13.20
CA LEU A 16 3.84 -5.29 14.33
C LEU A 16 4.35 -4.65 15.62
N PHE A 17 3.44 -4.22 16.49
CA PHE A 17 3.75 -3.51 17.72
C PHE A 17 3.19 -4.26 18.93
N VAL A 18 4.00 -4.42 19.97
CA VAL A 18 3.63 -4.99 21.27
C VAL A 18 4.11 -4.01 22.33
N GLU A 19 3.21 -3.53 23.19
CA GLU A 19 3.52 -2.55 24.25
C GLU A 19 4.27 -1.30 23.74
N GLY A 20 3.85 -0.78 22.59
CA GLY A 20 4.48 0.39 21.96
C GLY A 20 5.84 0.11 21.29
N ARG A 21 6.40 -1.09 21.42
CA ARG A 21 7.63 -1.51 20.76
C ARG A 21 7.34 -2.19 19.43
N CYS A 22 8.01 -1.76 18.36
CA CYS A 22 7.94 -2.45 17.08
C CYS A 22 8.76 -3.74 17.13
N VAL A 23 8.09 -4.90 17.06
CA VAL A 23 8.72 -6.23 17.18
C VAL A 23 8.96 -6.91 15.83
N ALA A 24 8.25 -6.49 14.78
CA ALA A 24 8.48 -6.94 13.41
C ALA A 24 8.12 -5.87 12.40
N ARG A 25 8.74 -5.91 11.23
CA ARG A 25 8.44 -5.04 10.09
C ARG A 25 8.38 -5.87 8.81
N SER A 26 7.53 -5.47 7.88
CA SER A 26 7.46 -6.07 6.56
C SER A 26 7.26 -5.01 5.48
N ILE A 27 7.66 -5.37 4.27
CA ILE A 27 7.26 -4.66 3.05
C ILE A 27 6.51 -5.68 2.21
N ALA A 28 5.29 -5.33 1.81
CA ALA A 28 4.47 -6.15 0.94
C ALA A 28 4.20 -5.40 -0.36
N THR A 29 4.20 -6.13 -1.48
CA THR A 29 3.76 -5.61 -2.78
C THR A 29 2.62 -6.48 -3.28
N VAL A 30 1.48 -5.85 -3.53
CA VAL A 30 0.26 -6.51 -4.04
C VAL A 30 0.08 -6.13 -5.50
N VAL A 31 -0.22 -7.11 -6.35
CA VAL A 31 -0.52 -6.91 -7.77
C VAL A 31 -2.03 -7.03 -7.97
N CYS A 32 -2.63 -6.08 -8.69
CA CYS A 32 -4.02 -6.19 -9.10
C CYS A 32 -4.11 -7.19 -10.26
N PHE A 33 -4.89 -8.24 -10.07
CA PHE A 33 -4.95 -9.38 -10.97
C PHE A 33 -6.40 -9.82 -11.17
N ASP A 34 -6.79 -9.98 -12.42
CA ASP A 34 -8.05 -10.59 -12.83
C ASP A 34 -7.86 -12.11 -12.85
N LEU A 35 -8.62 -12.81 -12.00
CA LEU A 35 -8.53 -14.26 -11.84
C LEU A 35 -9.12 -15.02 -13.02
N GLU A 36 -10.14 -14.47 -13.69
CA GLU A 36 -10.78 -15.11 -14.84
C GLU A 36 -9.88 -14.97 -16.07
N ALA A 37 -9.47 -13.74 -16.38
CA ALA A 37 -8.59 -13.46 -17.50
C ALA A 37 -7.13 -13.91 -17.26
N ARG A 38 -6.79 -14.23 -16.01
CA ARG A 38 -5.44 -14.58 -15.52
C ARG A 38 -4.39 -13.54 -15.91
N LYS A 39 -4.72 -12.26 -15.77
CA LYS A 39 -3.88 -11.15 -16.20
C LYS A 39 -3.79 -10.07 -15.12
N THR A 40 -2.65 -9.37 -15.11
CA THR A 40 -2.50 -8.17 -14.29
C THR A 40 -3.32 -7.02 -14.89
N ILE A 41 -4.10 -6.37 -14.04
CA ILE A 41 -4.91 -5.21 -14.40
C ILE A 41 -4.34 -3.94 -13.75
N PRO A 42 -4.66 -2.75 -14.29
CA PRO A 42 -4.35 -1.51 -13.59
C PRO A 42 -4.97 -1.48 -12.19
N VAL A 43 -4.33 -0.78 -11.26
CA VAL A 43 -4.93 -0.50 -9.95
C VAL A 43 -6.24 0.25 -10.19
N PRO A 44 -7.40 -0.27 -9.72
CA PRO A 44 -8.68 0.40 -9.92
C PRO A 44 -8.67 1.81 -9.33
N GLN A 45 -9.32 2.76 -10.01
CA GLN A 45 -9.25 4.17 -9.63
C GLN A 45 -9.73 4.43 -8.19
N ALA A 46 -10.86 3.83 -7.80
CA ALA A 46 -11.38 3.94 -6.43
C ALA A 46 -10.39 3.39 -5.37
N VAL A 47 -9.64 2.34 -5.71
CA VAL A 47 -8.60 1.78 -4.83
C VAL A 47 -7.42 2.73 -4.73
N ARG A 48 -6.96 3.31 -5.85
CA ARG A 48 -5.90 4.33 -5.87
C ARG A 48 -6.27 5.52 -5.00
N GLU A 49 -7.49 6.04 -5.14
CA GLU A 49 -7.99 7.18 -4.37
C GLU A 49 -8.02 6.89 -2.87
N THR A 50 -8.60 5.74 -2.50
CA THR A 50 -8.68 5.29 -1.11
C THR A 50 -7.29 5.16 -0.48
N LEU A 51 -6.37 4.48 -1.16
CA LEU A 51 -5.00 4.28 -0.65
C LEU A 51 -4.19 5.58 -0.58
N THR A 52 -4.45 6.53 -1.49
CA THR A 52 -3.82 7.85 -1.46
C THR A 52 -4.30 8.66 -0.25
N ALA A 53 -5.60 8.62 0.06
CA ALA A 53 -6.16 9.28 1.25
C ALA A 53 -5.64 8.69 2.57
N LEU A 54 -5.37 7.39 2.62
CA LEU A 54 -4.84 6.68 3.79
C LEU A 54 -3.31 6.79 3.93
N SER A 55 -2.62 7.31 2.91
CA SER A 55 -1.19 7.57 3.02
C SER A 55 -1.00 8.75 3.97
N PRO A 56 -0.19 8.62 5.03
CA PRO A 56 0.17 9.78 5.83
C PRO A 56 0.76 10.82 4.89
N GLN A 57 0.14 12.00 4.83
CA GLN A 57 0.73 13.12 4.13
C GLN A 57 2.07 13.45 4.80
N PRO A 58 3.08 13.89 4.05
CA PRO A 58 4.29 14.40 4.68
C PRO A 58 3.87 15.49 5.66
N THR A 59 4.10 15.27 6.95
CA THR A 59 4.05 16.36 7.92
C THR A 59 5.13 17.33 7.49
N LEU A 60 4.73 18.44 6.86
CA LEU A 60 5.62 19.57 6.64
C LEU A 60 6.03 20.04 8.03
N ILE A 61 7.26 19.72 8.42
CA ILE A 61 7.88 20.34 9.58
C ILE A 61 8.24 21.75 9.09
N ALA A 62 7.46 22.74 9.56
CA ALA A 62 7.71 24.16 9.31
C ALA A 62 9.00 24.61 10.01
#